data_AF-A0A2V9NZW4-F1
#
_entry.id   AF-A0A2V9NZW4-F1
#
_cell.length_a   1.000
_cell.length_b   1.000
_cell.length_c   1.000
_cell.angle_alpha   90.00
_cell.angle_beta   90.00
_cell.angle_gamma   90.00
#
_symmetry.space_group_name_H-M   'P 1'
#
loop_
_entity.id
_entity.type
_entity.pdbx_description
1 polymer ?
#
loop_
_entity_poly.entity_id
_entity_poly.type
_entity_poly.pdbx_seq_one_letter_code
_entity_poly.pdbx_strand_id
1 'polypeptide(L)'
;MPVKWVIVDDGSTDRTPEIVSRYLAQYPWIEMFQMPQRRDRSFAAKVEAFNAGYERVKGLYYEIIGNLDADISFERDHFEFLAKKFSEDPTLGVAGTVFREEGYSSERDSFEGHRHVAGGCQLFRQQCWEQIGGYIPHRGGGIDWMA
;
A
#
# COMPACT_ATOMS: atom_id res chain seq x y z
N MET A 1 -3.96 -4.96 15.84
CA MET A 1 -3.14 -5.78 14.92
C MET A 1 -3.89 -5.89 13.59
N PRO A 2 -3.19 -5.98 12.44
CA PRO A 2 -3.85 -6.09 11.15
C PRO A 2 -4.59 -7.42 11.00
N VAL A 3 -5.68 -7.42 10.22
CA VAL A 3 -6.41 -8.64 9.86
C VAL A 3 -5.56 -9.52 8.94
N LYS A 4 -4.89 -8.90 7.97
CA LYS A 4 -4.02 -9.57 6.99
C LYS A 4 -3.03 -8.56 6.42
N TRP A 5 -1.82 -9.01 6.11
CA TRP A 5 -0.85 -8.29 5.31
C TRP A 5 -0.34 -9.23 4.21
N VAL A 6 -0.59 -8.86 2.96
CA VAL A 6 -0.14 -9.65 1.81
C VAL A 6 1.06 -8.95 1.17
N ILE A 7 2.20 -9.63 1.17
CA ILE A 7 3.42 -9.19 0.50
C ILE A 7 3.43 -9.85 -0.88
N VAL A 8 3.35 -9.03 -1.93
CA VAL A 8 3.35 -9.51 -3.30
C VAL A 8 4.75 -9.36 -3.88
N ASP A 9 5.39 -10.48 -4.16
CA ASP A 9 6.67 -10.56 -4.86
C ASP A 9 6.40 -10.64 -6.37
N ASP A 10 6.57 -9.52 -7.08
CA ASP A 10 6.38 -9.43 -8.54
C ASP A 10 7.62 -9.92 -9.33
N GLY A 11 8.15 -11.07 -8.92
CA GLY A 11 9.25 -11.73 -9.61
C GLY A 11 10.65 -11.19 -9.27
N SER A 12 10.92 -10.89 -8.00
CA SER A 12 12.24 -10.47 -7.53
C SER A 12 13.32 -11.49 -7.92
N THR A 13 14.52 -11.00 -8.27
CA THR A 13 15.69 -11.82 -8.63
C THR A 13 16.72 -11.89 -7.51
N ASP A 14 16.48 -11.18 -6.41
CA ASP A 14 17.34 -11.14 -5.24
C ASP A 14 16.77 -12.02 -4.11
N ARG A 15 17.21 -11.76 -2.87
CA ARG A 15 16.81 -12.52 -1.69
C ARG A 15 15.50 -12.04 -1.05
N THR A 16 14.73 -11.16 -1.70
CA THR A 16 13.46 -10.66 -1.16
C THR A 16 12.53 -11.78 -0.68
N PRO A 17 12.27 -12.85 -1.45
CA PRO A 17 11.40 -13.93 -1.00
C PRO A 17 11.96 -14.70 0.20
N GLU A 18 13.28 -14.89 0.24
CA GLU A 18 13.97 -15.56 1.34
C GLU A 18 13.85 -14.75 2.64
N ILE A 19 14.02 -13.43 2.56
CA ILE A 19 13.91 -12.52 3.69
C ILE A 19 12.48 -12.54 4.25
N VAL A 20 11.48 -12.37 3.39
CA VAL A 20 10.06 -12.36 3.78
C VAL A 20 9.65 -13.69 4.42
N SER A 21 10.11 -14.82 3.87
CA SER A 21 9.77 -16.16 4.36
C SER A 21 10.11 -16.39 5.84
N ARG A 22 11.16 -15.74 6.35
CA ARG A 22 11.58 -15.85 7.77
C ARG A 22 10.58 -15.22 8.74
N TYR A 23 9.76 -14.29 8.25
CA TYR A 23 8.75 -13.58 9.05
C TYR A 23 7.38 -14.27 9.02
N LEU A 24 7.09 -15.10 8.01
CA LEU A 24 5.81 -15.80 7.87
C LEU A 24 5.52 -16.72 9.06
N ALA A 25 6.55 -17.38 9.61
CA ALA A 25 6.42 -18.25 10.78
C ALA A 25 6.16 -17.48 12.09
N GLN A 26 6.61 -16.21 12.15
CA GLN A 26 6.50 -15.37 13.35
C GLN A 26 5.19 -14.57 13.37
N TYR A 27 4.64 -14.26 12.20
CA TYR A 27 3.48 -13.41 12.05
C TYR A 27 2.41 -14.09 11.18
N PRO A 28 1.45 -14.84 11.79
CA PRO A 28 0.43 -15.61 11.05
C PRO A 28 -0.50 -14.77 10.17
N TRP A 29 -0.56 -13.46 10.40
CA TRP A 29 -1.33 -12.51 9.61
C TRP A 29 -0.57 -12.03 8.36
N ILE A 30 0.72 -12.36 8.20
CA ILE A 30 1.48 -12.11 6.98
C ILE A 30 1.32 -13.28 6.02
N GLU A 31 1.12 -12.97 4.75
CA GLU A 31 1.19 -13.91 3.64
C GLU A 31 2.12 -13.38 2.56
N MET A 32 2.88 -14.28 1.93
CA MET A 32 3.63 -13.96 0.72
C MET A 32 2.92 -14.57 -0.49
N PHE A 33 2.72 -13.78 -1.54
CA PHE A 33 2.24 -14.22 -2.83
C PHE A 33 3.27 -13.92 -3.90
N GLN A 34 3.76 -14.95 -4.60
CA GLN A 34 4.78 -14.80 -5.63
C GLN A 34 4.14 -14.87 -7.02
N MET A 35 4.33 -13.81 -7.80
CA MET A 35 3.85 -13.76 -9.18
C MET A 35 4.90 -14.34 -10.13
N PRO A 36 4.49 -14.87 -11.30
CA PRO A 36 5.42 -15.31 -12.33
C PRO A 36 6.34 -14.16 -12.76
N GLN A 37 7.62 -14.45 -13.00
CA GLN A 37 8.55 -13.44 -13.52
C GLN A 37 8.08 -12.89 -14.86
N ARG A 38 8.02 -11.56 -14.95
CA ARG A 38 7.68 -10.83 -16.17
C ARG A 38 8.94 -10.31 -16.84
N ARG A 39 8.94 -10.33 -18.18
CA ARG A 39 10.07 -9.80 -18.98
C ARG A 39 10.01 -8.28 -19.17
N ASP A 40 8.81 -7.70 -19.13
CA ASP A 40 8.59 -6.27 -19.36
C ASP A 40 8.29 -5.54 -18.05
N ARG A 41 9.14 -4.56 -17.72
CA ARG A 41 8.88 -3.62 -16.61
C ARG A 41 7.89 -2.57 -17.09
N SER A 42 6.72 -2.50 -16.47
CA SER A 42 5.73 -1.46 -16.77
C SER A 42 5.12 -0.94 -15.48
N PHE A 43 4.67 0.32 -15.49
CA PHE A 43 3.93 0.89 -14.35
C PHE A 43 2.60 0.16 -14.06
N ALA A 44 2.05 -0.54 -15.05
CA ALA A 44 0.89 -1.41 -14.86
C ALA A 44 1.21 -2.61 -13.92
N ALA A 45 2.47 -3.04 -13.85
CA ALA A 45 2.89 -4.14 -12.98
C ALA A 45 2.61 -3.85 -11.50
N LYS A 46 2.73 -2.59 -11.05
CA LYS A 46 2.37 -2.20 -9.67
C LYS A 46 0.88 -2.44 -9.39
N VAL A 47 0.00 -2.10 -10.33
CA VAL A 47 -1.44 -2.34 -10.19
C VAL A 47 -1.76 -3.83 -10.22
N GLU A 48 -1.08 -4.58 -11.08
CA GLU A 48 -1.27 -6.03 -11.15
C GLU A 48 -0.80 -6.73 -9.87
N ALA A 49 0.31 -6.30 -9.29
CA ALA A 49 0.79 -6.76 -8.00
C ALA A 49 -0.21 -6.40 -6.88
N PHE A 50 -0.68 -5.16 -6.84
CA PHE A 50 -1.70 -4.75 -5.88
C PHE A 50 -2.96 -5.59 -6.02
N ASN A 51 -3.49 -5.76 -7.24
CA ASN A 51 -4.70 -6.53 -7.51
C ASN A 51 -4.53 -8.00 -7.12
N ALA A 52 -3.36 -8.60 -7.38
CA ALA A 52 -3.05 -9.94 -6.93
C ALA A 52 -3.09 -10.08 -5.39
N GLY A 53 -2.59 -9.07 -4.67
CA GLY A 53 -2.73 -8.99 -3.22
C GLY A 53 -4.17 -8.77 -2.76
N TYR A 54 -4.90 -7.87 -3.44
CA TYR A 54 -6.29 -7.54 -3.15
C TYR A 54 -7.21 -8.77 -3.23
N GLU A 55 -7.02 -9.62 -4.23
CA GLU A 55 -7.76 -10.89 -4.38
C GLU A 55 -7.67 -11.80 -3.16
N ARG A 56 -6.59 -11.70 -2.37
CA ARG A 56 -6.39 -12.49 -1.14
C ARG A 56 -7.07 -11.91 0.08
N VAL A 57 -7.40 -10.62 0.06
CA VAL A 57 -8.01 -9.92 1.20
C VAL A 57 -9.47 -9.55 0.99
N LYS A 58 -9.95 -9.39 -0.25
CA LYS A 58 -11.30 -8.87 -0.57
C LYS A 58 -12.48 -9.63 0.06
N GLY A 59 -12.28 -10.89 0.45
CA GLY A 59 -13.30 -11.71 1.12
C GLY A 59 -13.26 -11.65 2.65
N LEU A 60 -12.30 -10.93 3.23
CA LEU A 60 -12.15 -10.77 4.68
C LEU A 60 -13.02 -9.64 5.20
N TYR A 61 -13.31 -9.65 6.50
CA TYR A 61 -13.96 -8.53 7.16
C TYR A 61 -12.90 -7.51 7.63
N TYR A 62 -12.92 -6.31 7.07
CA TYR A 62 -12.06 -5.18 7.41
C TYR A 62 -12.73 -3.86 7.05
N GLU A 63 -12.37 -2.78 7.74
CA GLU A 63 -12.91 -1.43 7.47
C GLU A 63 -11.94 -0.56 6.68
N ILE A 64 -10.65 -0.90 6.71
CA ILE A 64 -9.55 -0.15 6.11
C ILE A 64 -8.68 -1.11 5.31
N ILE A 65 -8.34 -0.74 4.08
CA ILE A 65 -7.37 -1.42 3.22
C ILE A 65 -6.18 -0.48 2.97
N GLY A 66 -4.98 -1.04 2.81
CA GLY A 66 -3.78 -0.26 2.56
C GLY A 66 -2.95 -0.77 1.40
N ASN A 67 -2.30 0.17 0.71
CA ASN A 67 -1.14 -0.09 -0.14
C ASN A 67 0.11 0.48 0.52
N LEU A 68 1.20 -0.30 0.51
CA LEU A 68 2.46 0.06 1.11
C LEU A 68 3.60 -0.36 0.19
N ASP A 69 4.46 0.60 -0.18
CA ASP A 69 5.66 0.31 -0.96
C ASP A 69 6.71 -0.39 -0.10
N ALA A 70 7.48 -1.30 -0.70
CA ALA A 70 8.38 -2.21 0.03
C ALA A 70 9.69 -1.55 0.50
N ASP A 71 9.95 -0.32 0.09
CA ASP A 71 11.17 0.45 0.33
C ASP A 71 10.99 1.61 1.32
N ILE A 72 9.84 1.70 1.98
CA ILE A 72 9.59 2.72 3.01
C ILE A 72 9.81 2.20 4.43
N SER A 73 10.12 3.13 5.33
CA SER A 73 10.21 2.88 6.77
C SER A 73 9.37 3.89 7.54
N PHE A 74 8.87 3.49 8.70
CA PHE A 74 8.00 4.32 9.54
C PHE A 74 8.18 3.99 11.02
N GLU A 75 7.77 4.93 11.87
CA GLU A 75 7.79 4.79 13.32
C GLU A 75 6.77 3.76 13.83
N ARG A 76 6.98 3.25 15.04
CA ARG A 76 6.20 2.12 15.61
C ARG A 76 4.70 2.43 15.73
N ASP A 77 4.33 3.69 15.87
CA ASP A 77 2.96 4.18 16.05
C ASP A 77 2.28 4.63 14.75
N HIS A 78 2.95 4.51 13.60
CA HIS A 78 2.46 5.01 12.32
C HIS A 78 1.05 4.51 11.95
N PHE A 79 0.83 3.20 11.99
CA PHE A 79 -0.49 2.63 11.69
C PHE A 79 -1.51 2.84 12.81
N GLU A 80 -1.07 3.00 14.06
CA GLU A 80 -1.95 3.36 15.17
C GLU A 80 -2.50 4.78 14.97
N PHE A 81 -1.63 5.72 14.59
CA PHE A 81 -2.00 7.08 14.26
C PHE A 81 -3.00 7.13 13.10
N LEU A 82 -2.72 6.44 11.99
CA LEU A 82 -3.62 6.41 10.83
C LEU A 82 -4.98 5.78 11.17
N ALA A 83 -4.99 4.64 11.86
CA ALA A 83 -6.24 3.99 12.29
C ALA A 83 -7.07 4.89 13.20
N LYS A 84 -6.42 5.62 14.11
CA LYS A 84 -7.09 6.62 14.95
C LYS A 84 -7.76 7.72 14.12
N LYS A 85 -7.14 8.19 13.04
CA LYS A 85 -7.76 9.19 12.15
C LYS A 85 -9.04 8.68 11.46
N PHE A 86 -9.05 7.45 10.99
CA PHE A 86 -10.27 6.84 10.44
C PHE A 86 -11.37 6.63 11.50
N SER A 87 -11.00 6.39 12.76
CA SER A 87 -11.96 6.28 13.85
C SER A 87 -12.51 7.63 14.30
N GLU A 88 -11.70 8.69 14.28
CA GLU A 88 -12.10 10.05 14.65
C GLU A 88 -13.02 10.68 13.60
N ASP A 89 -12.81 10.36 12.33
CA ASP A 89 -13.57 10.90 11.21
C ASP A 89 -14.19 9.79 10.35
N PRO A 90 -15.49 9.49 10.55
CA PRO A 90 -16.23 8.53 9.73
C PRO A 90 -16.30 8.89 8.24
N THR A 91 -16.07 10.16 7.88
CA THR A 91 -16.10 10.64 6.48
C THR A 91 -14.74 10.57 5.79
N LEU A 92 -13.66 10.28 6.52
CA LEU A 92 -12.33 10.10 5.96
C LEU A 92 -12.30 8.88 5.03
N GLY A 93 -12.11 9.14 3.73
CA GLY A 93 -12.07 8.12 2.66
C GLY A 93 -10.69 7.55 2.40
N VAL A 94 -9.65 8.40 2.37
CA VAL A 94 -8.25 8.03 2.14
C VAL A 94 -7.34 8.80 3.09
N ALA A 95 -6.27 8.16 3.56
CA ALA A 95 -5.28 8.78 4.42
C ALA A 95 -3.89 8.19 4.21
N GLY A 96 -2.89 8.97 4.56
CA GLY A 96 -1.47 8.59 4.59
C GLY A 96 -0.73 9.66 5.38
N THR A 97 0.60 9.64 5.35
CA THR A 97 1.41 10.65 6.03
C THR A 97 2.32 11.39 5.06
N VAL A 98 2.84 12.51 5.54
CA VAL A 98 4.02 13.15 4.95
C VAL A 98 5.15 12.13 4.89
N PHE A 99 5.85 12.06 3.76
CA PHE A 99 7.09 11.30 3.65
C PHE A 99 8.28 12.25 3.60
N ARG A 100 9.44 11.73 4.03
CA ARG A 100 10.69 12.47 4.09
C ARG A 100 11.80 11.64 3.50
N GLU A 101 12.67 12.31 2.76
CA GLU A 101 13.93 11.77 2.25
C GLU A 101 15.06 12.75 2.61
N GLU A 102 16.31 12.38 2.33
CA GLU A 102 17.44 13.25 2.63
C GLU A 102 17.31 14.59 1.88
N GLY A 103 17.05 15.66 2.63
CA GLY A 103 16.86 17.00 2.08
C GLY A 103 15.49 17.27 1.44
N TYR A 104 14.51 16.37 1.57
CA TYR A 104 13.16 16.53 1.00
C TYR A 104 12.05 16.20 2.00
N SER A 105 11.00 17.03 2.04
CA SER A 105 9.78 16.78 2.80
C SER A 105 8.55 17.04 1.94
N SER A 106 7.68 16.03 1.79
CA SER A 106 6.49 16.15 0.94
C SER A 106 5.50 17.24 1.41
N GLU A 107 5.58 17.68 2.66
CA GLU A 107 4.75 18.76 3.19
C GLU A 107 5.24 20.17 2.77
N ARG A 108 6.55 20.32 2.49
CA ARG A 108 7.19 21.62 2.22
C ARG A 108 7.55 21.80 0.76
N ASP A 109 7.97 20.70 0.14
CA ASP A 109 8.69 20.71 -1.13
C ASP A 109 7.84 20.12 -2.27
N SER A 110 6.66 19.54 -1.99
CA SER A 110 5.72 19.10 -3.02
C SER A 110 4.79 20.24 -3.47
N PHE A 111 4.37 20.20 -4.74
CA PHE A 111 3.43 21.19 -5.28
C PHE A 111 2.00 20.95 -4.77
N GLU A 112 1.69 19.71 -4.42
CA GLU A 112 0.37 19.24 -4.00
C GLU A 112 0.14 19.44 -2.49
N GLY A 113 1.21 19.46 -1.70
CA GLY A 113 1.20 19.69 -0.26
C GLY A 113 0.23 18.76 0.48
N HIS A 114 -0.66 19.35 1.28
CA HIS A 114 -1.65 18.63 2.10
C HIS A 114 -2.88 18.14 1.31
N ARG A 115 -2.96 18.39 0.00
CA ARG A 115 -4.10 17.98 -0.85
C ARG A 115 -3.88 16.64 -1.55
N HIS A 116 -2.78 15.97 -1.24
CA HIS A 116 -2.39 14.72 -1.85
C HIS A 116 -1.95 13.73 -0.75
N VAL A 117 -2.31 12.47 -0.94
CA VAL A 117 -1.85 11.36 -0.10
C VAL A 117 -0.80 10.60 -0.88
N ALA A 118 0.46 10.62 -0.43
CA ALA A 118 1.57 10.02 -1.15
C ALA A 118 1.39 8.51 -1.35
N GLY A 119 1.68 8.03 -2.57
CA GLY A 119 1.49 6.63 -2.96
C GLY A 119 2.30 5.58 -2.21
N GLY A 120 3.36 5.99 -1.51
CA GLY A 120 4.20 5.07 -0.72
C GLY A 120 3.42 4.40 0.41
N CYS A 121 2.46 5.09 1.03
CA CYS A 121 1.55 4.53 2.02
C CYS A 121 0.18 5.21 1.90
N GLN A 122 -0.78 4.51 1.32
CA GLN A 122 -2.17 4.96 1.22
C GLN A 122 -3.07 3.95 1.90
N LEU A 123 -3.87 4.42 2.86
CA LEU A 123 -4.96 3.67 3.46
C LEU A 123 -6.29 4.22 2.96
N PHE A 124 -7.22 3.33 2.67
CA PHE A 124 -8.56 3.66 2.21
C PHE A 124 -9.58 3.02 3.15
N ARG A 125 -10.64 3.76 3.45
CA ARG A 125 -11.87 3.16 3.99
C ARG A 125 -12.44 2.22 2.91
N GLN A 126 -12.82 1.01 3.31
CA GLN A 126 -13.31 -0.02 2.38
C GLN A 126 -14.41 0.52 1.44
N GLN A 127 -15.39 1.23 2.00
CA GLN A 127 -16.49 1.80 1.21
C GLN A 127 -16.00 2.80 0.16
N CYS A 128 -15.01 3.63 0.50
CA CYS A 128 -14.42 4.59 -0.43
C CYS A 128 -13.65 3.86 -1.53
N TRP A 129 -12.84 2.85 -1.16
CA TRP A 129 -12.11 2.00 -2.09
C TRP A 129 -13.03 1.33 -3.14
N GLU A 130 -14.17 0.80 -2.69
CA GLU A 130 -15.17 0.19 -3.59
C GLU A 130 -15.84 1.23 -4.50
N GLN A 131 -16.12 2.43 -3.99
CA GLN A 131 -16.74 3.52 -4.76
C GLN A 131 -15.85 4.08 -5.86
N ILE A 132 -14.54 4.19 -5.61
CA ILE A 132 -13.57 4.64 -6.63
C ILE A 132 -13.24 3.54 -7.65
N GLY A 133 -13.62 2.28 -7.37
CA GLY A 133 -13.36 1.14 -8.25
C GLY A 133 -11.92 0.58 -8.16
N GLY A 134 -11.19 0.97 -7.11
CA GLY A 134 -9.79 0.60 -6.89
C GLY A 134 -8.78 1.28 -7.82
N TYR A 135 -7.55 0.78 -7.84
CA TYR A 135 -6.50 1.33 -8.71
C TYR A 135 -6.75 1.01 -10.18
N ILE A 136 -6.75 2.04 -11.02
CA ILE A 136 -6.90 1.91 -12.47
C ILE A 136 -5.52 1.81 -13.12
N PRO A 137 -5.22 0.73 -13.87
CA PRO A 137 -3.96 0.61 -14.60
C PRO A 137 -3.78 1.74 -15.62
N HIS A 138 -2.65 2.43 -15.54
CA HIS A 138 -2.29 3.45 -16.52
C HIS A 138 -0.83 3.28 -16.96
N ARG A 139 -0.59 3.34 -18.29
CA ARG A 139 0.75 3.08 -18.86
C ARG A 139 1.80 4.09 -18.43
N GLY A 140 1.40 5.32 -18.09
CA GLY A 140 2.29 6.39 -17.64
C GLY A 140 2.61 6.39 -16.15
N GLY A 141 2.05 5.47 -15.35
CA GLY A 141 2.12 5.55 -13.88
C GLY A 141 1.11 6.55 -13.28
N GLY A 142 1.29 6.92 -12.01
CA GLY A 142 0.43 7.85 -11.27
C GLY A 142 -0.85 7.24 -10.69
N ILE A 143 -0.84 5.94 -10.41
CA ILE A 143 -2.02 5.17 -9.99
C ILE A 143 -2.57 5.64 -8.64
N ASP A 144 -1.68 6.07 -7.76
CA ASP A 144 -1.93 6.66 -6.45
C ASP A 144 -2.49 8.09 -6.54
N TRP A 145 -2.19 8.78 -7.64
CA TRP A 145 -2.69 10.13 -7.91
C TRP A 145 -4.06 10.14 -8.59
N MET A 146 -4.39 9.08 -9.34
CA MET A 146 -5.68 8.94 -10.03
C MET A 146 -6.76 8.26 -9.20
N ALA A 147 -6.39 7.57 -8.12
CA ALA A 147 -7.29 6.85 -7.23
C ALA A 147 -8.10 7.80 -6.32
#